data_AF-A0A022Q3W8-F1
#
_entry.id   AF-A0A022Q3W8-F1
#
_cell.length_a   1.000
_cell.length_b   1.000
_cell.length_c   1.000
_cell.angle_alpha   90.00
_cell.angle_beta   90.00
_cell.angle_gamma   90.00
#
_symmetry.space_group_name_H-M   'P 1'
#
loop_
_entity.id
_entity.type
_entity.pdbx_description
1 polymer ?
#
loop_
_entity_poly.entity_id
_entity_poly.type
_entity_poly.pdbx_seq_one_letter_code
_entity_poly.pdbx_strand_id
1 'polypeptide(L)'
;MEIIKPDRQDEKQRIEAAGGSVTNRNGWRVQGVLATSRSLGDHYLKPYVTPVPEVTVVKHSDSDEFLIIATDGLFNVVCNEVACELVKQCLTSGHNSRQAGASVAATLLAELAIANGSKDNISVIIVQLN
;
A
#
# COMPACT_ATOMS: atom_id res chain seq x y z
N MET A 1 -6.74 -6.96 -3.52
CA MET A 1 -7.18 -5.84 -2.67
C MET A 1 -6.95 -4.56 -3.47
N GLU A 2 -7.97 -3.73 -3.65
CA GLU A 2 -7.82 -2.48 -4.39
C GLU A 2 -7.42 -1.35 -3.46
N ILE A 3 -6.59 -0.43 -3.95
CA ILE A 3 -6.19 0.75 -3.20
C ILE A 3 -7.40 1.68 -3.04
N ILE A 4 -7.66 2.13 -1.81
CA ILE A 4 -8.77 3.03 -1.48
C ILE A 4 -8.41 4.45 -1.95
N LYS A 5 -8.64 4.73 -3.24
CA LYS A 5 -8.44 6.04 -3.86
C LYS A 5 -9.75 6.83 -3.96
N PRO A 6 -9.72 8.17 -3.95
CA PRO A 6 -10.93 8.99 -4.02
C PRO A 6 -11.81 8.76 -5.26
N ASP A 7 -11.24 8.31 -6.38
CA ASP A 7 -11.96 8.02 -7.62
C ASP A 7 -12.50 6.60 -7.71
N ARG A 8 -12.21 5.73 -6.74
CA ARG A 8 -12.85 4.42 -6.65
C ARG A 8 -14.36 4.62 -6.55
N GLN A 9 -15.13 3.89 -7.36
CA GLN A 9 -16.52 4.22 -7.64
C GLN A 9 -17.39 4.34 -6.38
N ASP A 10 -17.23 3.41 -5.44
CA ASP A 10 -17.94 3.38 -4.16
C ASP A 10 -17.52 4.53 -3.23
N GLU A 11 -16.22 4.84 -3.17
CA GLU A 11 -15.69 5.94 -2.36
C GLU A 11 -16.13 7.31 -2.90
N LYS A 12 -16.08 7.49 -4.22
CA LYS A 12 -16.57 8.70 -4.87
C LYS A 12 -18.06 8.91 -4.58
N GLN A 13 -18.87 7.87 -4.76
CA GLN A 13 -20.30 7.91 -4.43
C GLN A 13 -20.54 8.25 -2.96
N ARG A 14 -19.80 7.62 -2.04
CA ARG A 14 -19.91 7.91 -0.60
C ARG A 14 -19.57 9.36 -0.28
N ILE A 15 -18.51 9.90 -0.89
CA ILE A 15 -18.08 11.29 -0.69
C ILE A 15 -19.12 12.26 -1.23
N GLU A 16 -19.60 12.05 -2.46
CA GLU A 16 -20.58 12.93 -3.12
C GLU A 16 -21.95 12.87 -2.42
N ALA A 17 -22.38 11.69 -1.97
CA ALA A 17 -23.61 11.53 -1.19
C ALA A 17 -23.56 12.26 0.16
N ALA A 18 -22.36 12.47 0.72
CA ALA A 18 -22.16 13.26 1.94
C ALA A 18 -22.08 14.77 1.67
N GLY A 19 -22.30 15.23 0.44
CA GLY A 19 -22.14 16.63 0.01
C GLY A 19 -20.69 17.02 -0.32
N GLY A 20 -19.81 16.03 -0.46
CA GLY A 20 -18.40 16.23 -0.76
C GLY A 20 -18.11 16.34 -2.25
N SER A 21 -16.83 16.52 -2.58
CA SER A 21 -16.36 16.53 -3.98
C SER A 21 -15.09 15.71 -4.15
N VAL A 22 -14.96 15.11 -5.34
CA VAL A 22 -13.74 14.43 -5.81
C VAL A 22 -13.26 15.12 -7.08
N THR A 23 -12.07 15.70 -7.04
CA THR A 23 -11.51 16.47 -8.16
C THR A 23 -10.14 15.94 -8.56
N ASN A 24 -9.86 15.88 -9.86
CA ASN A 24 -8.52 15.56 -10.36
C ASN A 24 -7.67 16.84 -10.41
N ARG A 25 -6.70 16.94 -9.51
CA ARG A 25 -5.71 18.03 -9.44
C ARG A 25 -4.35 17.43 -9.10
N ASN A 26 -3.63 16.98 -10.12
CA ASN A 26 -2.42 16.16 -9.99
C ASN A 26 -2.70 14.91 -9.14
N GLY A 27 -3.71 14.14 -9.56
CA GLY A 27 -4.27 13.02 -8.81
C GLY A 27 -5.68 13.34 -8.27
N TRP A 28 -6.46 12.28 -8.05
CA TRP A 28 -7.81 12.40 -7.50
C TRP A 28 -7.76 12.74 -6.02
N ARG A 29 -8.52 13.77 -5.63
CA ARG A 29 -8.48 14.33 -4.29
C ARG A 29 -9.86 14.62 -3.73
N VAL A 30 -10.06 14.31 -2.45
CA VAL A 30 -11.24 14.70 -1.67
C VAL A 30 -11.17 16.20 -1.38
N GLN A 31 -12.21 16.93 -1.75
CA GLN A 31 -12.28 18.39 -1.66
C GLN A 31 -11.12 19.12 -2.35
N GLY A 32 -10.45 18.46 -3.31
CA GLY A 32 -9.23 18.98 -3.93
C GLY A 32 -7.99 19.01 -3.02
N VAL A 33 -8.08 18.45 -1.81
CA VAL A 33 -7.01 18.47 -0.80
C VAL A 33 -6.30 17.12 -0.70
N LEU A 34 -7.00 16.07 -0.27
CA LEU A 34 -6.39 14.81 0.17
C LEU A 34 -6.49 13.70 -0.88
N ALA A 35 -5.39 13.03 -1.18
CA ALA A 35 -5.30 11.98 -2.22
C ALA A 35 -5.74 10.58 -1.75
N THR A 36 -6.27 10.46 -0.54
CA THR A 36 -6.94 9.26 0.00
C THR A 36 -8.35 9.63 0.45
N SER A 37 -9.28 8.70 0.37
CA SER A 37 -10.67 8.88 0.85
C SER A 37 -10.88 8.42 2.28
N ARG A 38 -9.92 7.68 2.85
CA ARG A 38 -9.95 7.18 4.22
C ARG A 38 -8.62 7.43 4.92
N SER A 39 -8.69 7.91 6.17
CA SER A 39 -7.53 8.35 6.94
C SER A 39 -7.87 8.39 8.43
N LEU A 40 -6.87 8.10 9.27
CA LEU A 40 -6.92 8.43 10.70
C LEU A 40 -6.52 9.91 10.87
N GLY A 41 -7.38 10.70 11.50
CA GLY A 41 -7.18 12.14 11.64
C GLY A 41 -8.04 12.94 10.67
N ASP A 42 -7.42 13.90 9.96
CA ASP A 42 -8.04 14.78 8.95
C ASP A 42 -9.42 15.32 9.34
N HIS A 43 -9.54 15.78 10.60
CA HIS A 43 -10.85 16.14 11.17
C HIS A 43 -11.59 17.20 10.36
N TYR A 44 -10.86 18.14 9.75
CA TYR A 44 -11.39 19.20 8.91
C TYR A 44 -12.01 18.70 7.58
N LEU A 45 -11.74 17.45 7.19
CA LEU A 45 -12.33 16.81 6.00
C LEU A 45 -13.46 15.84 6.34
N LYS A 46 -13.85 15.72 7.62
CA LYS A 46 -15.06 14.96 7.98
C LYS A 46 -16.31 15.69 7.49
N PRO A 47 -17.35 14.98 7.00
CA PRO A 47 -17.48 13.52 7.00
C PRO A 47 -16.91 12.81 5.74
N TYR A 48 -16.33 13.55 4.79
CA TYR A 48 -15.88 13.02 3.50
C TYR A 48 -14.74 12.00 3.64
N VAL A 49 -13.79 12.30 4.51
CA VAL A 49 -12.70 11.38 4.88
C VAL A 49 -13.06 10.64 6.15
N THR A 50 -13.12 9.31 6.08
CA THR A 50 -13.55 8.44 7.18
C THR A 50 -12.38 7.63 7.76
N PRO A 51 -12.35 7.37 9.08
CA PRO A 51 -11.37 6.49 9.71
C PRO A 51 -11.76 5.00 9.62
N VAL A 52 -12.87 4.67 8.96
CA VAL A 52 -13.39 3.29 8.89
C VAL A 52 -12.57 2.45 7.90
N PRO A 53 -11.86 1.41 8.35
CA PRO A 53 -11.03 0.59 7.46
C PRO A 53 -11.89 -0.34 6.60
N GLU A 54 -11.27 -0.89 5.55
CA GLU A 54 -11.77 -2.11 4.90
C GLU A 54 -11.09 -3.31 5.51
N VAL A 55 -11.88 -4.28 5.97
CA VAL A 55 -11.38 -5.48 6.63
C VAL A 55 -11.60 -6.66 5.70
N THR A 56 -10.53 -7.38 5.40
CA THR A 56 -10.57 -8.66 4.69
C THR A 56 -9.99 -9.73 5.58
N VAL A 57 -10.66 -10.88 5.66
CA VAL A 57 -10.18 -12.05 6.39
C VAL A 57 -9.83 -13.13 5.37
N VAL A 58 -8.57 -13.53 5.34
CA VAL A 58 -8.07 -14.58 4.44
C VAL A 58 -7.60 -15.76 5.28
N LYS A 59 -8.02 -16.97 4.92
CA LYS A 59 -7.57 -18.18 5.59
C LYS A 59 -6.14 -18.49 5.15
N HIS A 60 -5.23 -18.56 6.11
CA HIS A 60 -3.86 -19.00 5.89
C HIS A 60 -3.82 -20.45 5.38
N SER A 61 -2.93 -20.69 4.43
CA SER A 61 -2.67 -21.97 3.79
C SER A 61 -1.16 -22.23 3.73
N ASP A 62 -0.77 -23.50 3.59
CA ASP A 62 0.65 -23.87 3.49
C ASP A 62 1.32 -23.34 2.20
N SER A 63 0.53 -22.83 1.24
CA SER A 63 1.03 -22.16 0.04
C SER A 63 1.36 -20.68 0.25
N ASP A 64 0.98 -20.09 1.39
CA ASP A 64 1.28 -18.69 1.70
C ASP A 64 2.72 -18.56 2.19
N GLU A 65 3.58 -17.91 1.41
CA GLU A 65 5.01 -17.83 1.71
C GLU A 65 5.36 -16.62 2.60
N PHE A 66 4.79 -15.46 2.29
CA PHE A 66 5.06 -14.20 2.97
C PHE A 66 3.97 -13.16 2.70
N LEU A 67 3.98 -12.09 3.50
CA LEU A 67 3.20 -10.87 3.32
C LEU A 67 4.14 -9.67 3.14
N ILE A 68 3.81 -8.82 2.16
CA ILE A 68 4.45 -7.51 1.96
C ILE A 68 3.49 -6.43 2.44
N ILE A 69 3.93 -5.61 3.38
CA ILE A 69 3.22 -4.39 3.81
C ILE A 69 4.12 -3.21 3.51
N ALA A 70 3.64 -2.24 2.73
CA ALA A 70 4.45 -1.08 2.38
C ALA A 70 3.60 0.18 2.15
N THR A 71 4.27 1.34 2.17
CA THR A 71 3.68 2.61 1.74
C THR A 71 3.53 2.67 0.23
N ASP A 72 2.74 3.61 -0.27
CA ASP A 72 2.58 3.86 -1.71
C ASP A 72 3.87 4.37 -2.36
N GLY A 73 4.82 4.93 -1.59
CA GLY A 73 6.18 5.19 -2.06
C GLY A 73 6.87 3.98 -2.72
N LEU A 74 6.52 2.73 -2.34
CA LEU A 74 6.92 1.52 -3.05
C LEU A 74 6.00 1.25 -4.25
N PHE A 75 4.70 1.06 -3.99
CA PHE A 75 3.77 0.52 -4.97
C PHE A 75 3.39 1.48 -6.11
N ASN A 76 3.71 2.77 -5.97
CA ASN A 76 3.57 3.74 -7.07
C ASN A 76 4.61 3.52 -8.18
N VAL A 77 5.72 2.82 -7.90
CA VAL A 77 6.82 2.61 -8.87
C VAL A 77 7.31 1.15 -8.99
N VAL A 78 6.82 0.24 -8.14
CA VAL A 78 7.09 -1.20 -8.20
C VAL A 78 5.75 -1.94 -8.22
N CYS A 79 5.51 -2.79 -9.22
CA CYS A 79 4.28 -3.58 -9.29
C CYS A 79 4.35 -4.81 -8.37
N ASN A 80 3.19 -5.37 -8.04
CA ASN A 80 3.06 -6.47 -7.08
C ASN A 80 3.87 -7.70 -7.49
N GLU A 81 3.91 -8.01 -8.79
CA GLU A 81 4.58 -9.19 -9.34
C GLU A 81 6.10 -9.09 -9.14
N VAL A 82 6.69 -7.94 -9.50
CA VAL A 82 8.12 -7.66 -9.29
C VAL A 82 8.47 -7.68 -7.81
N ALA A 83 7.62 -7.08 -6.98
CA ALA A 83 7.85 -7.08 -5.53
C ALA A 83 7.85 -8.50 -4.95
N CYS A 84 6.88 -9.33 -5.34
CA CYS A 84 6.79 -10.72 -4.90
C CYS A 84 7.97 -11.56 -5.38
N GLU A 85 8.40 -11.39 -6.63
CA GLU A 85 9.52 -12.14 -7.19
C GLU A 85 10.83 -11.82 -6.45
N LEU A 86 11.11 -10.55 -6.20
CA LEU A 86 12.31 -10.12 -5.47
C LEU A 86 12.33 -10.71 -4.05
N VAL A 87 11.20 -10.67 -3.34
CA VAL A 87 11.10 -11.27 -1.99
C VAL A 87 11.35 -12.78 -2.05
N LYS A 88 10.74 -13.49 -3.00
CA LYS A 88 10.96 -14.94 -3.19
C LYS A 88 12.43 -15.27 -3.42
N GLN A 89 13.12 -14.51 -4.27
CA GLN A 89 14.54 -14.71 -4.54
C GLN A 89 15.39 -14.52 -3.27
N CYS A 90 15.10 -13.49 -2.48
CA CYS A 90 15.82 -13.22 -1.23
C CYS A 90 15.62 -14.33 -0.18
N LEU A 91 14.38 -14.83 -0.05
CA LEU A 91 14.04 -15.88 0.91
C LEU A 91 14.62 -17.25 0.51
N THR A 92 14.79 -17.51 -0.78
CA THR A 92 15.32 -18.79 -1.30
C THR A 92 16.86 -18.82 -1.42
N SER A 93 17.53 -17.67 -1.46
CA SER A 93 18.99 -17.55 -1.69
C SER A 93 19.89 -18.01 -0.52
N GLY A 94 19.40 -18.85 0.40
CA GLY A 94 20.26 -19.52 1.38
C GLY A 94 20.88 -18.62 2.45
N HIS A 95 20.29 -17.44 2.74
CA HIS A 95 20.73 -16.61 3.86
C HIS A 95 20.65 -17.42 5.16
N ASN A 96 21.74 -17.45 5.93
CA ASN A 96 21.95 -18.31 7.11
C ASN A 96 20.91 -18.17 8.24
N SER A 97 19.90 -17.28 8.08
CA SER A 97 18.72 -17.21 8.94
C SER A 97 17.52 -16.62 8.17
N ARG A 98 16.30 -17.08 8.52
CA ARG A 98 15.02 -16.56 8.00
C ARG A 98 14.90 -15.04 8.14
N GLN A 99 15.30 -14.50 9.30
CA GLN A 99 15.27 -13.08 9.60
C GLN A 99 16.15 -12.25 8.65
N ALA A 100 17.30 -12.79 8.23
CA ALA A 100 18.19 -12.12 7.30
C ALA A 100 17.56 -11.99 5.92
N GLY A 101 16.89 -13.03 5.41
CA GLY A 101 16.24 -13.00 4.09
C GLY A 101 15.13 -11.95 4.00
N ALA A 102 14.24 -11.89 5.01
CA ALA A 102 13.16 -10.90 5.05
C ALA A 102 13.67 -9.46 5.17
N SER A 103 14.71 -9.24 5.99
CA SER A 103 15.33 -7.92 6.13
C SER A 103 16.02 -7.47 4.84
N VAL A 104 16.72 -8.37 4.16
CA VAL A 104 17.37 -8.08 2.87
C VAL A 104 16.32 -7.74 1.82
N ALA A 105 15.23 -8.52 1.75
CA ALA A 105 14.15 -8.27 0.80
C ALA A 105 13.49 -6.90 1.02
N ALA A 106 13.24 -6.51 2.28
CA ALA A 106 12.67 -5.20 2.62
C ALA A 106 13.59 -4.05 2.16
N THR A 107 14.89 -4.16 2.41
CA THR A 107 15.89 -3.17 1.98
C THR A 107 15.95 -3.07 0.46
N LEU A 108 16.03 -4.21 -0.24
CA LEU A 108 16.13 -4.23 -1.70
C LEU A 108 14.87 -3.70 -2.39
N LEU A 109 13.68 -3.94 -1.84
CA LEU A 109 12.45 -3.32 -2.33
C LEU A 109 12.48 -1.79 -2.18
N ALA A 110 12.96 -1.28 -1.05
CA ALA A 110 13.08 0.15 -0.84
C ALA A 110 14.09 0.78 -1.81
N GLU A 111 15.26 0.15 -1.99
CA GLU A 111 16.27 0.58 -2.96
C GLU A 111 15.75 0.53 -4.40
N LEU A 112 15.00 -0.51 -4.77
CA LEU A 112 14.38 -0.61 -6.08
C LEU A 112 13.38 0.52 -6.32
N ALA A 113 12.56 0.87 -5.33
CA ALA A 113 11.66 2.02 -5.45
C ALA A 113 12.41 3.34 -5.63
N ILE A 114 13.52 3.55 -4.91
CA ILE A 114 14.38 4.72 -5.09
C ILE A 114 14.97 4.75 -6.50
N ALA A 115 15.49 3.61 -6.98
CA ALA A 115 16.06 3.47 -8.31
C ALA A 115 15.03 3.71 -9.43
N ASN A 116 13.79 3.28 -9.22
CA ASN A 116 12.66 3.54 -10.11
C ASN A 116 12.12 4.98 -10.01
N GLY A 117 12.77 5.85 -9.23
CA GLY A 117 12.50 7.27 -9.21
C GLY A 117 11.45 7.71 -8.19
N SER A 118 11.08 6.86 -7.22
CA SER A 118 10.19 7.26 -6.14
C SER A 118 10.73 8.51 -5.43
N LYS A 119 9.83 9.46 -5.17
CA LYS A 119 10.13 10.72 -4.47
C LYS A 119 9.42 10.79 -3.11
N ASP A 120 8.76 9.72 -2.71
CA ASP A 120 7.99 9.65 -1.48
C ASP A 120 8.76 8.94 -0.37
N ASN A 121 8.23 8.97 0.84
CA ASN A 121 8.72 8.11 1.91
C ASN A 121 8.39 6.65 1.63
N ILE A 122 9.40 5.79 1.78
CA ILE A 122 9.29 4.37 1.51
C ILE A 122 9.47 3.63 2.83
N SER A 123 8.50 2.80 3.17
CA SER A 123 8.59 1.86 4.29
C SER A 123 8.07 0.51 3.83
N VAL A 124 8.82 -0.55 4.14
CA VAL A 124 8.53 -1.92 3.71
C VAL A 124 8.70 -2.85 4.90
N ILE A 125 7.73 -3.73 5.10
CA ILE A 125 7.73 -4.79 6.10
C ILE A 125 7.47 -6.11 5.36
N ILE A 126 8.33 -7.10 5.62
CA ILE A 126 8.18 -8.46 5.10
C ILE A 126 7.89 -9.38 6.29
N VAL A 127 6.76 -10.08 6.23
CA VAL A 127 6.39 -11.10 7.22
C VAL A 127 6.47 -12.46 6.56
N GLN A 128 7.36 -13.31 7.03
CA GLN A 128 7.45 -14.69 6.57
C GLN A 128 6.35 -15.54 7.24
N LEU A 129 5.61 -16.34 6.47
CA LEU A 129 4.42 -17.07 6.95
C LEU A 129 4.65 -18.58 7.15
N ASN A 130 5.83 -19.07 6.79
CA ASN A 130 6.27 -20.47 6.90
C ASN A 130 7.36 -20.68 7.96
#